data_AF-C7HUC6-F1
#
_entry.id   AF-C7HUC6-F1
#
_cell.length_a   1.000
_cell.length_b   1.000
_cell.length_c   1.000
_cell.angle_alpha   90.00
_cell.angle_beta   90.00
_cell.angle_gamma   90.00
#
_symmetry.space_group_name_H-M   'P 1'
#
loop_
_entity.id
_entity.type
_entity.pdbx_description
1 polymer ?
#
loop_
_entity_poly.entity_id
_entity_poly.type
_entity_poly.pdbx_seq_one_letter_code
_entity_poly.pdbx_strand_id
1 'polypeptide(L)' 'MAKVDRSILFLSVNEMENLDIPISVSINEAVNIAKEYSTSDGYKFINSVLGKIAEKRK' A
#
# COMPACT_ATOMS: atom_id res chain seq x y z
N MET A 1 8.61 -1.39 -12.45
CA MET A 1 7.62 -0.92 -11.45
C MET A 1 7.26 0.51 -11.80
N ALA A 2 5.97 0.86 -11.92
CA ALA A 2 5.59 2.22 -12.23
C ALA A 2 6.04 3.15 -11.09
N LYS A 3 6.45 4.39 -11.41
CA LYS A 3 6.89 5.37 -10.39
C LYS A 3 5.79 5.59 -9.34
N VAL A 4 4.52 5.56 -9.77
CA VAL A 4 3.34 5.69 -8.93
C VAL A 4 3.24 4.56 -7.91
N ASP A 5 3.30 3.29 -8.34
CA ASP A 5 3.25 2.13 -7.42
C ASP A 5 4.32 2.22 -6.33
N ARG A 6 5.52 2.68 -6.69
CA ARG A 6 6.62 2.79 -5.75
C ARG A 6 6.37 3.88 -4.72
N SER A 7 5.83 5.01 -5.14
CA SER A 7 5.44 6.10 -4.23
C SER A 7 4.34 5.66 -3.27
N ILE A 8 3.32 4.94 -3.78
CA ILE A 8 2.22 4.41 -2.96
C ILE A 8 2.78 3.45 -1.90
N LEU A 9 3.56 2.43 -2.30
CA LEU A 9 4.15 1.50 -1.33
C LEU A 9 5.04 2.19 -0.31
N PHE A 10 5.86 3.16 -0.73
CA PHE A 10 6.75 3.87 0.18
C PHE A 10 5.96 4.64 1.25
N LEU A 11 4.93 5.37 0.82
CA LEU A 11 4.05 6.11 1.72
C LEU A 11 3.34 5.16 2.69
N SER A 12 2.67 4.12 2.19
CA SER A 12 1.91 3.19 3.03
C SER A 12 2.77 2.42 4.01
N VAL A 13 3.99 2.01 3.62
CA VAL A 13 4.91 1.38 4.56
C VAL A 13 5.38 2.36 5.62
N ASN A 14 5.63 3.62 5.27
CA ASN A 14 5.98 4.64 6.25
C ASN A 14 4.84 4.93 7.24
N GLU A 15 3.60 4.99 6.77
CA GLU A 15 2.43 5.13 7.63
C GLU A 15 2.29 3.95 8.61
N MET A 16 2.46 2.72 8.09
CA MET A 16 2.36 1.50 8.91
C MET A 16 3.46 1.40 9.98
N GLU A 17 4.63 2.02 9.77
CA GLU A 17 5.79 1.88 10.66
C GLU A 17 6.00 3.05 11.61
N ASN A 18 5.75 4.27 11.12
CA ASN A 18 6.23 5.48 11.78
C ASN A 18 5.07 6.39 12.22
N LEU A 19 3.82 6.07 11.86
CA LEU A 19 2.65 6.86 12.21
C LEU A 19 1.66 6.01 13.01
N ASP A 20 0.84 6.67 13.82
CA ASP A 20 -0.23 6.03 14.61
C ASP A 20 -1.49 5.78 13.75
N ILE A 21 -1.29 5.13 12.59
CA ILE A 21 -2.35 4.82 11.64
C ILE A 21 -2.57 3.30 11.65
N PRO A 22 -3.82 2.82 11.83
CA PRO A 22 -4.09 1.39 11.77
C PRO A 22 -3.65 0.79 10.42
N ILE A 23 -2.92 -0.33 10.46
CA ILE A 23 -2.39 -1.01 9.26
C ILE A 23 -3.49 -1.27 8.22
N SER A 24 -4.69 -1.66 8.65
CA SER A 24 -5.82 -1.89 7.76
C SER A 24 -6.27 -0.64 7.00
N VAL A 25 -6.18 0.53 7.63
CA VAL A 25 -6.51 1.82 7.01
C VAL A 25 -5.45 2.19 5.98
N SER A 26 -4.16 2.12 6.32
CA SER A 26 -3.08 2.38 5.35
C SER A 26 -3.15 1.47 4.12
N ILE A 27 -3.51 0.19 4.29
CA ILE A 27 -3.72 -0.73 3.16
C ILE A 27 -4.91 -0.32 2.30
N ASN A 28 -6.04 0.04 2.92
CA ASN A 28 -7.25 0.43 2.19
C ASN A 28 -7.01 1.67 1.33
N GLU A 29 -6.40 2.70 1.92
CA GLU A 29 -6.10 3.95 1.22
C GLU A 29 -5.08 3.74 0.10
N ALA A 30 -4.03 2.94 0.33
CA ALA A 30 -3.09 2.57 -0.72
C ALA A 30 -3.77 1.94 -1.94
N VAL A 31 -4.75 1.05 -1.70
CA VAL A 31 -5.51 0.38 -2.76
C VAL A 31 -6.43 1.36 -3.49
N ASN A 32 -7.05 2.30 -2.78
CA ASN A 32 -7.90 3.33 -3.40
C ASN A 32 -7.08 4.26 -4.30
N ILE A 33 -5.94 4.76 -3.80
CA ILE A 33 -5.01 5.59 -4.59
C ILE A 33 -4.51 4.81 -5.82
N ALA A 34 -4.18 3.53 -5.67
CA ALA A 34 -3.72 2.71 -6.78
C ALA A 34 -4.79 2.46 -7.85
N LYS A 35 -6.08 2.38 -7.48
CA LYS A 35 -7.18 2.28 -8.45
C LYS A 35 -7.32 3.56 -9.29
N GLU A 36 -7.02 4.71 -8.71
CA GLU A 36 -7.17 6.01 -9.36
C GLU A 36 -5.95 6.38 -10.21
N TYR A 37 -4.73 6.10 -9.72
CA TYR A 37 -3.49 6.63 -10.31
C TYR A 37 -2.55 5.56 -10.90
N SER A 38 -2.79 4.27 -10.67
CA SER A 38 -1.96 3.19 -11.21
C SER A 38 -2.58 2.53 -12.44
N THR A 39 -1.89 1.51 -12.98
CA THR A 39 -2.35 0.68 -14.09
C THR A 39 -3.47 -0.26 -13.64
N SER A 40 -4.12 -0.92 -14.61
CA SER A 40 -5.23 -1.86 -14.39
C SER A 40 -4.98 -2.95 -13.35
N ASP A 41 -3.71 -3.32 -13.12
CA ASP A 41 -3.32 -4.34 -12.14
C ASP A 41 -2.53 -3.79 -10.94
N GLY A 42 -2.27 -2.47 -10.90
CA GLY A 42 -1.50 -1.82 -9.84
C GLY A 42 -2.11 -2.03 -8.46
N TYR A 43 -3.42 -1.84 -8.31
CA TYR A 43 -4.09 -2.01 -7.02
C TYR A 43 -4.02 -3.44 -6.48
N LYS A 44 -4.07 -4.47 -7.34
CA LYS A 44 -3.93 -5.88 -6.94
C LYS A 44 -2.51 -6.15 -6.44
N PHE A 45 -1.52 -5.59 -7.14
CA PHE A 45 -0.12 -5.68 -6.76
C PHE A 45 0.15 -5.00 -5.41
N ILE A 46 -0.30 -3.76 -5.24
CA ILE A 46 -0.21 -3.01 -3.96
C ILE A 46 -0.84 -3.80 -2.81
N ASN A 47 -2.08 -4.27 -2.98
CA ASN A 47 -2.79 -5.02 -1.95
C ASN A 47 -2.03 -6.30 -1.55
N SER A 48 -1.52 -7.03 -2.54
CA SER A 48 -0.77 -8.27 -2.31
C SER A 48 0.55 -8.03 -1.57
N VAL A 49 1.27 -6.94 -1.89
CA VAL A 49 2.54 -6.60 -1.24
C VAL A 49 2.31 -6.14 0.20
N LEU A 50 1.41 -5.17 0.41
CA LEU A 50 1.14 -4.65 1.76
C LEU A 50 0.52 -5.71 2.68
N GLY A 51 -0.32 -6.61 2.15
CA GLY A 51 -0.85 -7.75 2.89
C GLY A 51 0.26 -8.66 3.44
N LYS A 52 1.27 -9.00 2.63
CA LYS A 52 2.43 -9.80 3.08
C LYS A 52 3.28 -9.07 4.13
N ILE A 53 3.40 -7.75 4.01
CA ILE A 53 4.11 -6.93 5.01
C ILE A 53 3.34 -6.96 6.33
N ALA A 54 2.01 -6.81 6.30
CA ALA A 54 1.16 -6.89 7.48
C ALA A 54 1.20 -8.27 8.16
N GLU A 55 1.22 -9.37 7.39
CA GLU A 55 1.32 -10.73 7.93
C GLU A 55 2.63 -10.97 8.70
N LYS A 56 3.76 -10.46 8.19
CA LYS A 56 5.07 -10.58 8.86
C LYS A 56 5.17 -9.79 10.16
N ARG A 57 4.21 -8.90 10.43
CA ARG A 57 4.20 -7.99 11.59
C ARG A 57 3.13 -8.34 12.62
N LYS A 58 2.34 -9.40 12.38
CA LYS A 58 1.54 -10.06 13.43
C LYS A 58 2.46 -10.91 14.32
#